data_AF-A0A7S9LVX7-F1
#
_entry.id   AF-A0A7S9LVX7-F1
#
_cell.length_a   1.000
_cell.length_b   1.000
_cell.length_c   1.000
_cell.angle_alpha   90.00
_cell.angle_beta   90.00
_cell.angle_gamma   90.00
#
_symmetry.space_group_name_H-M   'P 1'
#
loop_
_entity.id
_entity.type
_entity.pdbx_description
1 polymer ?
#
loop_
_entity_poly.entity_id
_entity_poly.type
_entity_poly.pdbx_seq_one_letter_code
_entity_poly.pdbx_strand_id
1 'polypeptide(L)'
;MDRRLFLATSLAAPYLAAAPLRAQEEGSAEGDALRMRDLYNRDRSFSDLARDLQGQRIEVEGFMAPPLLANSVFFVLTKRPMSVCPFCETAAEWPDDILAVYSKRVVRPTPFNVRIETRGVLEIGDYRDPETGFLSRVRLSDATFGRA
;
A
#
# COMPACT_ATOMS: atom_id res chain seq x y z
N MET A 1 -45.42 -64.38 26.86
CA MET A 1 -44.84 -63.37 27.75
C MET A 1 -43.40 -63.73 28.05
N ASP A 2 -42.50 -62.90 27.52
CA ASP A 2 -41.22 -62.47 28.07
C ASP A 2 -40.17 -63.50 28.51
N ARG A 3 -39.02 -63.43 27.84
CA ARG A 3 -37.80 -62.77 28.37
C ARG A 3 -36.59 -63.23 27.56
N ARG A 4 -35.79 -62.29 27.06
CA ARG A 4 -34.36 -62.15 27.39
C ARG A 4 -33.69 -61.12 26.47
N LEU A 5 -33.21 -60.06 27.13
CA LEU A 5 -32.16 -59.18 26.64
C LEU A 5 -30.90 -59.98 26.30
N PHE A 6 -30.21 -59.58 25.24
CA PHE A 6 -28.76 -59.70 25.14
C PHE A 6 -28.18 -58.46 24.44
N LEU A 7 -27.29 -57.77 25.16
CA LEU A 7 -26.32 -56.81 24.64
C LEU A 7 -25.29 -57.52 23.76
N ALA A 8 -24.85 -56.90 22.66
CA ALA A 8 -23.48 -57.00 22.18
C ALA A 8 -23.14 -55.93 21.11
N THR A 9 -22.25 -55.04 21.54
CA THR A 9 -21.22 -54.24 20.84
C THR A 9 -20.76 -54.66 19.43
N SER A 10 -20.54 -53.67 18.53
CA SER A 10 -19.44 -53.62 17.53
C SER A 10 -19.34 -52.17 16.98
N LEU A 11 -18.31 -51.38 17.32
CA LEU A 11 -17.04 -51.14 16.61
C LEU A 11 -17.16 -50.51 15.20
N ALA A 12 -16.74 -49.24 15.08
CA ALA A 12 -15.64 -48.76 14.20
C ALA A 12 -15.87 -47.35 13.57
N ALA A 13 -15.01 -46.42 14.01
CA ALA A 13 -14.40 -45.25 13.36
C ALA A 13 -15.13 -44.46 12.25
N PRO A 14 -15.05 -43.12 12.34
CA PRO A 14 -14.74 -42.30 11.18
C PRO A 14 -13.43 -41.53 11.36
N TYR A 15 -12.48 -41.85 10.48
CA TYR A 15 -11.57 -40.95 9.79
C TYR A 15 -11.46 -39.50 10.30
N LEU A 16 -10.36 -39.22 10.99
CA LEU A 16 -9.82 -37.87 11.14
C LEU A 16 -9.28 -37.41 9.77
N ALA A 17 -10.08 -36.64 9.05
CA ALA A 17 -9.62 -35.87 7.89
C ALA A 17 -8.74 -34.71 8.38
N ALA A 18 -7.43 -34.85 8.26
CA ALA A 18 -6.50 -33.73 8.37
C ALA A 18 -6.70 -32.82 7.15
N ALA A 19 -7.47 -31.75 7.32
CA ALA A 19 -7.51 -30.67 6.35
C ALA A 19 -6.14 -29.97 6.33
N PRO A 20 -5.53 -29.73 5.16
CA PRO A 20 -4.31 -28.95 5.11
C PRO A 20 -4.65 -27.52 5.57
N LEU A 21 -3.93 -27.07 6.60
CA LEU A 21 -3.85 -25.68 7.00
C LEU A 21 -3.34 -24.91 5.77
N ARG A 22 -4.26 -24.34 5.00
CA ARG A 22 -3.90 -23.39 3.95
C ARG A 22 -3.21 -22.23 4.67
N ALA A 23 -1.92 -22.09 4.39
CA ALA A 23 -1.17 -20.90 4.71
C ALA A 23 -1.99 -19.71 4.21
N GLN A 24 -2.30 -18.81 5.13
CA GLN A 24 -2.93 -17.53 4.85
C GLN A 24 -1.86 -16.72 4.10
N GLU A 25 -1.83 -16.81 2.78
CA GLU A 25 -1.21 -15.78 1.95
C GLU A 25 -2.08 -14.54 2.13
N GLU A 26 -1.61 -13.63 2.98
CA GLU A 26 -2.17 -12.28 3.14
C GLU A 26 -1.84 -11.45 1.88
N GLY A 27 -2.37 -11.87 0.74
CA GLY A 27 -2.59 -11.01 -0.42
C GLY A 27 -3.94 -10.34 -0.24
N SER A 28 -4.01 -9.32 0.61
CA SER A 28 -5.24 -8.54 0.76
C SER A 28 -5.46 -7.72 -0.50
N ALA A 29 -6.31 -8.23 -1.38
CA ALA A 29 -6.83 -7.51 -2.55
C ALA A 29 -8.36 -7.48 -2.48
N GLU A 30 -8.91 -6.87 -1.43
CA GLU A 30 -10.23 -6.22 -1.47
C GLU A 30 -10.43 -5.35 -0.21
N GLY A 31 -10.28 -4.02 -0.38
CA GLY A 31 -10.89 -3.03 0.53
C GLY A 31 -10.03 -2.30 1.57
N ASP A 32 -8.73 -2.57 1.69
CA ASP A 32 -7.83 -1.78 2.56
C ASP A 32 -6.83 -0.99 1.72
N ALA A 33 -6.63 0.30 2.03
CA ALA A 33 -5.72 1.16 1.28
C ALA A 33 -4.27 0.63 1.33
N LEU A 34 -3.58 0.63 0.18
CA LEU A 34 -2.22 0.11 0.09
C LEU A 34 -1.28 0.96 0.96
N ARG A 35 -0.43 0.31 1.75
CA ARG A 35 0.56 1.01 2.60
C ARG A 35 1.85 1.20 1.83
N MET A 36 2.41 2.40 1.88
CA MET A 36 3.66 2.75 1.17
C MET A 36 4.81 1.77 1.45
N ARG A 37 4.96 1.34 2.70
CA ARG A 37 6.01 0.39 3.13
C ARG A 37 5.91 -0.99 2.48
N ASP A 38 4.73 -1.38 1.99
CA ASP A 38 4.51 -2.68 1.35
C ASP A 38 5.05 -2.70 -0.09
N LEU A 39 5.41 -1.53 -0.63
CA LEU A 39 6.08 -1.39 -1.94
C LEU A 39 7.59 -1.70 -1.88
N TYR A 40 8.11 -1.96 -0.69
CA TYR A 40 9.53 -2.20 -0.44
C TYR A 40 9.77 -3.48 0.34
N ASN A 41 10.86 -4.16 -0.01
CA ASN A 41 11.46 -5.19 0.82
C ASN A 41 12.25 -4.55 1.97
N ARG A 42 12.69 -5.37 2.95
CA ARG A 42 13.48 -4.90 4.11
C ARG A 42 14.81 -4.25 3.72
N ASP A 43 15.36 -4.58 2.56
CA ASP A 43 16.60 -4.02 2.00
C ASP A 43 16.37 -2.76 1.12
N ARG A 44 15.13 -2.24 1.06
CA ARG A 44 14.69 -1.11 0.21
C ARG A 44 14.71 -1.38 -1.29
N SER A 45 14.85 -2.65 -1.71
CA SER A 45 14.50 -3.05 -3.08
C SER A 45 12.97 -3.03 -3.26
N PHE A 46 12.50 -2.90 -4.51
CA PHE A 46 11.07 -2.98 -4.79
C PHE A 46 10.54 -4.38 -4.48
N SER A 47 9.44 -4.44 -3.74
CA SER A 47 8.74 -5.69 -3.43
C SER A 47 8.12 -6.31 -4.69
N ASP A 48 7.79 -7.60 -4.61
CA ASP A 48 7.07 -8.28 -5.71
C ASP A 48 5.71 -7.62 -5.94
N LEU A 49 5.01 -7.24 -4.86
CA LEU A 49 3.77 -6.45 -4.92
C LEU A 49 3.94 -5.16 -5.74
N ALA A 50 5.02 -4.41 -5.53
CA ALA A 50 5.27 -3.17 -6.28
C ALA A 50 5.49 -3.43 -7.78
N ARG A 51 6.16 -4.55 -8.13
CA ARG A 51 6.40 -4.94 -9.52
C ARG A 51 5.10 -5.41 -10.18
N ASP A 52 4.29 -6.19 -9.48
CA ASP A 52 3.02 -6.69 -9.99
C ASP A 52 2.03 -5.55 -10.23
N LEU A 53 2.02 -4.54 -9.35
CA LEU A 53 1.17 -3.36 -9.46
C LEU A 53 1.72 -2.27 -10.39
N GLN A 54 2.93 -2.42 -10.94
CA GLN A 54 3.52 -1.41 -11.82
C GLN A 54 2.62 -1.17 -13.04
N GLY A 55 2.31 0.10 -13.31
CA GLY A 55 1.41 0.52 -14.39
C GLY A 55 -0.08 0.35 -14.06
N GLN A 56 -0.43 -0.21 -12.89
CA GLN A 56 -1.81 -0.31 -12.43
C GLN A 56 -2.23 0.90 -11.62
N ARG A 57 -3.53 1.15 -11.57
CA ARG A 57 -4.09 2.23 -10.74
C ARG A 57 -4.34 1.71 -9.33
N ILE A 58 -3.60 2.25 -8.38
CA ILE A 58 -3.67 1.90 -6.95
C ILE A 58 -4.17 3.07 -6.12
N GLU A 59 -4.48 2.79 -4.86
CA GLU A 59 -4.95 3.75 -3.87
C GLU A 59 -4.07 3.69 -2.63
N VAL A 60 -3.62 4.85 -2.17
CA VAL A 60 -2.71 5.00 -1.03
C VAL A 60 -3.20 6.13 -0.14
N GLU A 61 -3.30 5.86 1.15
CA GLU A 61 -3.59 6.88 2.16
C GLU A 61 -2.32 7.51 2.72
N GLY A 62 -2.40 8.80 3.05
CA GLY A 62 -1.31 9.50 3.70
C GLY A 62 -1.63 10.95 4.02
N PHE A 63 -0.58 11.74 4.16
CA PHE A 63 -0.63 13.17 4.44
C PHE A 63 0.15 13.91 3.37
N MET A 64 -0.33 15.09 3.00
CA MET A 64 0.34 15.94 2.02
C MET A 64 1.49 16.70 2.69
N ALA A 65 2.73 16.50 2.23
CA ALA A 65 3.90 17.20 2.76
C ALA A 65 3.97 18.67 2.29
N PRO A 66 4.20 19.64 3.18
CA PRO A 66 4.52 21.04 2.83
C PRO A 66 6.02 21.26 2.54
N PRO A 67 6.44 22.37 1.87
CA PRO A 67 5.66 23.39 1.16
C PRO A 67 5.40 23.00 -0.29
N LEU A 68 4.21 23.30 -0.79
CA LEU A 68 3.85 23.06 -2.19
C LEU A 68 4.29 24.22 -3.05
N LEU A 69 4.84 23.91 -4.22
CA LEU A 69 5.03 24.90 -5.27
C LEU A 69 3.66 25.47 -5.68
N ALA A 70 3.56 26.80 -5.81
CA ALA A 70 2.32 27.46 -6.18
C ALA A 70 1.85 26.99 -7.56
N ASN A 71 0.55 26.68 -7.69
CA ASN A 71 -0.05 26.15 -8.92
C ASN A 71 0.56 24.84 -9.45
N SER A 72 1.22 24.05 -8.59
CA SER A 72 1.83 22.79 -8.99
C SER A 72 0.82 21.65 -9.08
N VAL A 73 1.10 20.69 -9.96
CA VAL A 73 0.41 19.38 -10.04
C VAL A 73 1.12 18.33 -9.17
N PHE A 74 2.22 18.68 -8.52
CA PHE A 74 3.08 17.78 -7.77
C PHE A 74 2.95 17.98 -6.26
N PHE A 75 2.99 16.88 -5.51
CA PHE A 75 3.22 16.87 -4.07
C PHE A 75 3.84 15.56 -3.60
N VAL A 76 4.34 15.53 -2.36
CA VAL A 76 4.82 14.29 -1.71
C VAL A 76 3.76 13.82 -0.72
N LEU A 77 3.37 12.55 -0.84
CA LEU A 77 2.48 11.88 0.10
C LEU A 77 3.33 11.15 1.14
N THR A 78 3.04 11.35 2.42
CA THR A 78 3.80 10.78 3.54
C THR A 78 2.91 9.91 4.42
N LYS A 79 3.48 8.88 5.06
CA LYS A 79 2.75 8.03 6.01
C LYS A 79 2.29 8.78 7.27
N ARG A 80 3.06 9.78 7.70
CA ARG A 80 2.83 10.56 8.94
C ARG A 80 2.70 12.04 8.61
N PRO A 81 1.92 12.82 9.39
CA PRO A 81 1.83 14.26 9.20
C PRO A 81 3.18 14.91 9.48
N MET A 82 3.62 15.79 8.57
CA MET A 82 4.89 16.53 8.69
C MET A 82 4.65 17.99 8.36
N SER A 83 5.23 18.91 9.15
CA SER A 83 5.14 20.35 8.89
C SER A 83 6.17 20.86 7.87
N VAL A 84 7.17 20.04 7.55
CA VAL A 84 8.25 20.31 6.59
C VAL A 84 8.58 19.02 5.85
N CYS A 85 8.76 19.08 4.53
CA CYS A 85 9.28 17.97 3.73
C CYS A 85 10.76 17.73 4.09
N PRO A 86 11.14 16.60 4.72
CA PRO A 86 12.50 16.41 5.22
C PRO A 86 13.54 16.00 4.17
N PHE A 87 13.19 15.92 2.88
CA PHE A 87 14.00 15.17 1.91
C PHE A 87 14.19 15.94 0.60
N CYS A 88 15.43 16.03 0.10
CA CYS A 88 15.74 16.34 -1.31
C CYS A 88 17.25 16.20 -1.69
N GLU A 89 17.94 15.08 -1.36
CA GLU A 89 19.36 14.93 -1.80
C GLU A 89 19.62 13.70 -2.72
N THR A 90 19.43 12.45 -2.28
CA THR A 90 19.84 11.26 -3.09
C THR A 90 18.87 10.06 -3.06
N ALA A 91 19.00 9.13 -4.01
CA ALA A 91 18.14 7.93 -4.12
C ALA A 91 18.40 6.92 -3.00
N ALA A 92 19.65 6.82 -2.54
CA ALA A 92 20.07 5.93 -1.47
C ALA A 92 19.44 6.30 -0.12
N GLU A 93 19.09 7.58 0.04
CA GLU A 93 18.46 8.15 1.23
C GLU A 93 16.93 8.16 1.14
N TRP A 94 16.35 7.69 0.04
CA TRP A 94 14.91 7.63 -0.16
C TRP A 94 14.23 6.73 0.91
N PRO A 95 13.26 7.24 1.68
CA PRO A 95 12.56 6.47 2.70
C PRO A 95 11.44 5.60 2.10
N ASP A 96 11.03 4.56 2.82
CA ASP A 96 10.00 3.60 2.38
C ASP A 96 8.55 4.03 2.73
N ASP A 97 8.40 5.24 3.30
CA ASP A 97 7.14 5.74 3.83
C ASP A 97 6.66 7.05 3.19
N ILE A 98 7.20 7.34 1.99
CA ILE A 98 6.76 8.44 1.13
C ILE A 98 6.60 7.98 -0.33
N LEU A 99 5.80 8.71 -1.10
CA LEU A 99 5.77 8.62 -2.56
C LEU A 99 5.55 9.99 -3.20
N ALA A 100 6.05 10.16 -4.42
CA ALA A 100 5.75 11.33 -5.24
C ALA A 100 4.35 11.20 -5.86
N VAL A 101 3.62 12.30 -5.97
CA VAL A 101 2.31 12.33 -6.62
C VAL A 101 2.29 13.38 -7.71
N TYR A 102 1.96 12.97 -8.92
CA TYR A 102 1.68 13.84 -10.06
C TYR A 102 0.19 13.78 -10.38
N SER A 103 -0.52 14.81 -9.92
CA SER A 103 -1.98 14.90 -10.02
C SER A 103 -2.45 15.40 -11.38
N LYS A 104 -3.68 15.03 -11.78
CA LYS A 104 -4.28 15.45 -13.06
C LYS A 104 -4.58 16.95 -13.16
N ARG A 105 -4.65 17.63 -12.02
CA ARG A 105 -5.11 19.02 -11.88
C ARG A 105 -4.25 19.71 -10.83
N VAL A 106 -4.18 21.04 -10.90
CA VAL A 106 -3.48 21.84 -9.89
C VAL A 106 -3.90 21.43 -8.48
N VAL A 107 -2.90 21.14 -7.64
CA VAL A 107 -3.08 20.72 -6.26
C VAL A 107 -3.66 21.87 -5.46
N ARG A 108 -4.77 21.61 -4.76
CA ARG A 108 -5.23 22.48 -3.68
C ARG A 108 -4.59 22.02 -2.38
N PRO A 109 -3.77 22.87 -1.72
CA PRO A 109 -3.11 22.51 -0.48
C PRO A 109 -4.12 22.02 0.57
N THR A 110 -3.87 20.84 1.09
CA THR A 110 -4.59 20.27 2.24
C THR A 110 -3.74 20.49 3.49
N PRO A 111 -4.33 20.82 4.66
CA PRO A 111 -3.56 20.92 5.89
C PRO A 111 -2.76 19.64 6.17
N PHE A 112 -1.50 19.76 6.58
CA PHE A 112 -0.57 18.63 6.74
C PHE A 112 -1.01 17.57 7.77
N ASN A 113 -1.98 17.90 8.63
CA ASN A 113 -2.56 17.03 9.64
C ASN A 113 -3.87 16.36 9.19
N VAL A 114 -4.32 16.60 7.97
CA VAL A 114 -5.50 15.95 7.37
C VAL A 114 -5.04 14.79 6.51
N ARG A 115 -5.60 13.61 6.80
CA ARG A 115 -5.39 12.41 6.00
C ARG A 115 -6.12 12.55 4.67
N ILE A 116 -5.45 12.13 3.60
CA ILE A 116 -6.00 12.08 2.26
C ILE A 116 -5.83 10.68 1.67
N GLU A 117 -6.74 10.33 0.79
CA GLU A 117 -6.65 9.17 -0.08
C GLU A 117 -6.21 9.64 -1.46
N THR A 118 -5.21 8.99 -2.04
CA THR A 118 -4.66 9.32 -3.36
C THR A 118 -4.73 8.10 -4.26
N ARG A 119 -5.38 8.28 -5.41
CA ARG A 119 -5.53 7.24 -6.43
C ARG A 119 -4.80 7.63 -7.71
N GLY A 120 -3.89 6.79 -8.18
CA GLY A 120 -3.05 7.09 -9.34
C GLY A 120 -2.40 5.83 -9.93
N VAL A 121 -1.75 5.97 -11.09
CA VAL A 121 -0.99 4.90 -11.73
C VAL A 121 0.35 4.73 -11.02
N LEU A 122 0.63 3.53 -10.51
CA LEU A 122 1.90 3.23 -9.86
C LEU A 122 3.03 3.18 -10.89
N GLU A 123 4.05 3.99 -10.67
CA GLU A 123 5.31 3.89 -11.39
C GLU A 123 6.46 3.71 -10.39
N ILE A 124 7.32 2.74 -10.67
CA ILE A 124 8.50 2.44 -9.85
C ILE A 124 9.77 2.63 -10.68
N GLY A 125 10.87 2.92 -9.99
CA GLY A 125 12.17 3.21 -10.59
C GLY A 125 12.58 4.66 -10.40
N ASP A 126 13.89 4.89 -10.43
CA ASP A 126 14.49 6.19 -10.18
C ASP A 126 14.09 7.18 -11.28
N TYR A 127 13.51 8.31 -10.87
CA TYR A 127 13.09 9.38 -11.76
C TYR A 127 13.40 10.73 -11.11
N ARG A 128 14.16 11.55 -11.83
CA ARG A 128 14.37 12.95 -11.45
C ARG A 128 13.46 13.83 -12.30
N ASP A 129 12.54 14.50 -11.62
CA ASP A 129 11.61 15.41 -12.24
C ASP A 129 12.37 16.62 -12.85
N PRO A 130 12.18 16.92 -14.14
CA PRO A 130 12.93 17.97 -14.82
C PRO A 130 12.52 19.39 -14.41
N GLU A 131 11.33 19.58 -13.84
CA GLU A 131 10.80 20.89 -13.45
C GLU A 131 11.21 21.26 -12.02
N THR A 132 11.06 20.32 -11.10
CA THR A 132 11.29 20.48 -9.65
C THR A 132 12.68 20.01 -9.22
N GLY A 133 13.34 19.18 -10.03
CA GLY A 133 14.57 18.49 -9.65
C GLY A 133 14.35 17.35 -8.64
N PHE A 134 13.11 17.09 -8.24
CA PHE A 134 12.77 16.09 -7.21
C PHE A 134 13.09 14.69 -7.71
N LEU A 135 13.85 13.94 -6.91
CA LEU A 135 14.16 12.54 -7.19
C LEU A 135 13.11 11.66 -6.51
N SER A 136 12.54 10.71 -7.24
CA SER A 136 11.57 9.74 -6.73
C SER A 136 11.93 8.32 -7.14
N ARG A 137 11.67 7.35 -6.25
CA ARG A 137 11.77 5.90 -6.57
C ARG A 137 10.41 5.25 -6.80
N VAL A 138 9.37 5.77 -6.16
CA VAL A 138 7.98 5.37 -6.30
C VAL A 138 7.15 6.63 -6.50
N ARG A 139 6.23 6.59 -7.45
CA ARG A 139 5.35 7.71 -7.76
C ARG A 139 3.97 7.25 -8.23
N LEU A 140 2.98 8.10 -8.01
CA LEU A 140 1.65 7.98 -8.58
C LEU A 140 1.47 9.03 -9.67
N SER A 141 1.30 8.59 -10.92
CA SER A 141 0.98 9.48 -12.05
C SER A 141 -0.52 9.49 -12.35
N ASP A 142 -0.97 10.50 -13.10
CA ASP A 142 -2.38 10.69 -13.47
C ASP A 142 -3.29 10.56 -12.23
N ALA A 143 -2.89 11.22 -11.13
CA ALA A 143 -3.45 11.00 -9.81
C ALA A 143 -4.60 11.96 -9.46
N THR A 144 -5.53 11.47 -8.66
CA THR A 144 -6.60 12.25 -8.01
C THR A 144 -6.55 11.99 -6.51
N PHE A 145 -6.89 13.00 -5.70
CA PHE A 145 -6.89 12.86 -4.25
C PHE A 145 -8.11 13.53 -3.63
N GLY A 146 -8.50 13.02 -2.46
CA GLY A 146 -9.62 13.50 -1.67
C GLY A 146 -9.35 13.32 -0.18
N ARG A 147 -10.24 13.84 0.66
CA ARG A 147 -10.23 13.45 2.08
C ARG A 147 -10.59 11.98 2.17
N ALA A 148 -9.81 11.23 2.94
CA ALA A 148 -10.15 9.88 3.38
C ALA A 148 -11.33 9.93 4.36
#